data_AF-A0A3A8UH10-F1
#
_entry.id   AF-A0A3A8UH10-F1
#
_cell.length_a   1.000
_cell.length_b   1.000
_cell.length_c   1.000
_cell.angle_alpha   90.00
_cell.angle_beta   90.00
_cell.angle_gamma   90.00
#
_symmetry.space_group_name_H-M   'P 1'
#
loop_
_entity.id
_entity.type
_entity.pdbx_description
1 polymer ?
#
loop_
_entity_poly.entity_id
_entity_poly.type
_entity_poly.pdbx_seq_one_letter_code
_entity_poly.pdbx_strand_id
1 'polypeptide(L)'
;MADIIEINIGTLATDIGEMQTEIQKLRDEMEKAFTSVGELDAMWNGPANDAFNQAFRSDHEAMREMCKTMDSLVGYMENARDEYRRCEEAVSSEIDAIRI
;
A
#
# COMPACT_ATOMS: atom_id res chain seq x y z
N MET A 1 -23.58 -6.12 -18.48
CA MET A 1 -23.41 -6.01 -17.01
C MET A 1 -22.15 -6.72 -16.59
N ALA A 2 -21.91 -7.98 -17.00
CA ALA A 2 -20.64 -8.69 -16.80
C ALA A 2 -19.42 -7.88 -17.28
N ASP A 3 -19.42 -7.42 -18.54
CA ASP A 3 -18.29 -6.63 -19.09
C ASP A 3 -17.92 -5.37 -18.27
N ILE A 4 -18.90 -4.71 -17.63
CA ILE A 4 -18.64 -3.51 -16.82
C ILE A 4 -18.01 -3.88 -15.47
N ILE A 5 -18.41 -5.01 -14.89
CA ILE A 5 -17.88 -5.49 -13.61
C ILE A 5 -16.47 -6.05 -13.83
N GLU A 6 -16.25 -6.83 -14.90
CA GLU A 6 -14.93 -7.33 -15.30
C GLU A 6 -13.92 -6.19 -15.55
N ILE A 7 -14.33 -5.14 -16.26
CA ILE A 7 -13.49 -3.93 -16.46
C ILE A 7 -13.13 -3.28 -15.11
N ASN A 8 -14.09 -3.15 -14.19
CA ASN A 8 -13.85 -2.56 -12.87
C ASN A 8 -12.91 -3.42 -11.99
N ILE A 9 -13.01 -4.76 -12.07
CA ILE A 9 -12.08 -5.68 -11.39
C ILE A 9 -10.66 -5.53 -11.93
N GLY A 10 -10.51 -5.38 -13.26
CA GLY A 10 -9.22 -5.14 -13.91
C GLY A 10 -8.57 -3.81 -13.52
N THR A 11 -9.36 -2.72 -13.47
CA THR A 11 -8.89 -1.42 -12.98
C THR A 11 -8.47 -1.50 -11.51
N LEU A 12 -9.30 -2.11 -10.66
CA LEU A 12 -8.99 -2.27 -9.23
C LEU A 12 -7.71 -3.07 -9.01
N ALA A 13 -7.47 -4.13 -9.80
CA ALA A 13 -6.23 -4.90 -9.72
C ALA A 13 -4.99 -4.09 -10.13
N THR A 14 -5.13 -3.22 -11.12
CA THR A 14 -4.06 -2.30 -11.55
C THR A 14 -3.74 -1.29 -10.44
N ASP A 15 -4.77 -0.65 -9.89
CA ASP A 15 -4.63 0.34 -8.81
C ASP A 15 -3.97 -0.27 -7.56
N ILE A 16 -4.34 -1.51 -7.20
CA ILE A 16 -3.68 -2.26 -6.12
C ILE A 16 -2.18 -2.42 -6.39
N GLY A 17 -1.80 -2.83 -7.60
CA GLY A 17 -0.40 -3.04 -7.97
C GLY A 17 0.41 -1.75 -7.98
N GLU A 18 -0.17 -0.66 -8.47
CA GLU A 18 0.45 0.67 -8.43
C GLU A 18 0.65 1.13 -6.98
N MET A 19 -0.36 1.00 -6.13
CA MET A 19 -0.25 1.35 -4.71
C MET A 19 0.81 0.53 -3.99
N GLN A 20 0.87 -0.79 -4.20
CA GLN A 20 1.91 -1.64 -3.62
C GLN A 20 3.32 -1.19 -4.05
N THR A 21 3.48 -0.81 -5.32
CA THR A 21 4.75 -0.31 -5.86
C THR A 21 5.16 1.01 -5.20
N GLU A 22 4.24 1.96 -5.09
CA GLU A 22 4.53 3.26 -4.49
C GLU A 22 4.78 3.17 -2.98
N ILE A 23 4.05 2.32 -2.25
CA ILE A 23 4.31 2.05 -0.83
C ILE A 23 5.74 1.49 -0.65
N GLN A 24 6.15 0.56 -1.51
CA GLN A 24 7.49 -0.02 -1.42
C GLN A 24 8.59 1.03 -1.69
N LYS A 25 8.42 1.86 -2.72
CA LYS A 25 9.35 2.98 -2.99
C LYS A 25 9.44 3.93 -1.79
N LEU A 26 8.32 4.25 -1.17
CA LEU A 26 8.27 5.16 -0.02
C LEU A 26 9.05 4.59 1.16
N ARG A 27 8.94 3.28 1.43
CA ARG A 27 9.76 2.59 2.44
C ARG A 27 11.24 2.63 2.13
N ASP A 28 11.61 2.36 0.89
CA ASP A 28 13.02 2.32 0.47
C ASP A 28 13.67 3.71 0.60
N GLU A 29 12.98 4.77 0.17
CA GLU A 29 13.47 6.14 0.29
C GLU A 29 13.54 6.60 1.76
N MET A 30 12.57 6.21 2.58
CA MET A 30 12.59 6.47 4.02
C MET A 30 13.78 5.81 4.71
N GLU A 31 14.07 4.55 4.42
CA GLU A 31 15.21 3.82 5.01
C GLU A 31 16.55 4.44 4.59
N LYS A 32 16.67 4.87 3.33
CA LYS A 32 17.85 5.61 2.83
C LYS A 32 18.02 6.93 3.57
N ALA A 33 16.93 7.68 3.75
CA ALA A 33 16.97 8.95 4.48
C ALA A 33 17.42 8.74 5.93
N PHE A 34 16.90 7.71 6.60
CA PHE A 34 17.27 7.36 7.97
C PHE A 34 18.72 6.93 8.11
N THR A 35 19.21 6.11 7.20
CA THR A 35 20.62 5.72 7.16
C THR A 35 21.53 6.93 6.96
N SER A 36 21.19 7.80 5.99
CA SER A 36 21.97 9.01 5.68
C SER A 36 22.01 9.99 6.86
N VAL A 37 20.90 10.14 7.58
CA VAL A 37 20.85 10.99 8.78
C VAL A 37 21.65 10.38 9.93
N GLY A 38 21.62 9.06 10.10
CA GLY A 38 22.47 8.37 11.09
C GLY A 38 23.97 8.54 10.82
N GLU A 39 24.39 8.63 9.56
CA GLU A 39 25.77 8.94 9.20
C GLU A 39 26.16 10.39 9.51
N LEU A 40 25.24 11.33 9.28
CA LEU A 40 25.44 12.76 9.57
C LEU A 40 25.44 13.07 11.07
N ASP A 41 24.73 12.27 11.87
CA ASP A 41 24.69 12.37 13.33
C ASP A 41 26.09 12.29 13.96
N ALA A 42 26.98 11.47 13.37
CA ALA A 42 28.35 11.32 13.81
C ALA A 42 29.20 12.61 13.65
N MET A 43 28.75 13.58 12.83
CA MET A 43 29.53 14.76 12.44
C MET A 43 29.17 16.03 13.23
N TRP A 44 28.04 16.10 13.92
CA TRP A 44 27.60 17.31 14.62
C TRP A 44 26.97 16.98 15.97
N ASN A 45 27.70 17.23 17.07
CA ASN A 45 27.20 17.05 18.43
C ASN A 45 26.68 18.38 19.04
N GLY A 46 25.53 18.33 19.73
CA GLY A 46 24.99 19.46 20.50
C GLY A 46 23.45 19.49 20.58
N PRO A 47 22.85 20.41 21.35
CA PRO A 47 21.41 20.43 21.63
C PRO A 47 20.51 20.53 20.38
N ALA A 48 21.02 21.13 19.31
CA ALA A 48 20.32 21.23 18.02
C ALA A 48 20.29 19.88 17.28
N ASN A 49 21.37 19.10 17.36
CA ASN A 49 21.43 17.75 16.82
C ASN A 49 20.47 16.82 17.57
N ASP A 50 20.44 16.88 18.91
CA ASP A 50 19.50 16.10 19.72
C ASP A 50 18.03 16.36 19.32
N ALA A 51 17.66 17.64 19.16
CA ALA A 51 16.32 18.03 18.74
C ALA A 51 15.99 17.56 17.31
N PHE A 52 16.96 17.66 16.38
CA PHE A 52 16.80 17.17 15.02
C PHE A 52 16.60 15.65 14.98
N ASN A 53 17.43 14.89 15.68
CA ASN A 53 17.33 13.44 15.76
C ASN A 53 16.02 12.98 16.38
N GLN A 54 15.53 13.69 17.40
CA GLN A 54 14.24 13.39 18.00
C GLN A 54 13.09 13.60 17.01
N ALA A 55 13.08 14.74 16.30
CA ALA A 55 12.10 15.00 15.25
C ALA A 55 12.17 13.95 14.14
N PHE A 56 13.38 13.61 13.69
CA PHE A 56 13.60 12.65 12.61
C PHE A 56 13.13 11.23 12.98
N ARG A 57 13.33 10.80 14.23
CA ARG A 57 12.79 9.52 14.73
C ARG A 57 11.26 9.53 14.77
N SER A 58 10.66 10.64 15.21
CA SER A 58 9.21 10.80 15.21
C SER A 58 8.64 10.73 13.79
N ASP A 59 9.30 11.38 12.82
CA ASP A 59 8.90 11.37 11.41
C ASP A 59 9.01 9.95 10.83
N HIS A 60 10.07 9.22 11.16
CA HIS A 60 10.25 7.83 10.75
C HIS A 60 9.14 6.91 11.29
N GLU A 61 8.75 7.07 12.56
CA GLU A 61 7.63 6.32 13.14
C GLU A 61 6.30 6.68 12.47
N ALA A 62 6.04 7.97 12.22
CA ALA A 62 4.83 8.43 11.54
C ALA A 62 4.73 7.88 10.11
N MET A 63 5.84 7.87 9.35
CA MET A 63 5.88 7.28 8.01
C MET A 63 5.65 5.77 8.04
N ARG A 64 6.17 5.06 9.04
CA ARG A 64 5.88 3.63 9.20
C ARG A 64 4.41 3.35 9.44
N GLU A 65 3.75 4.13 10.30
CA GLU A 65 2.32 3.95 10.54
C GLU A 65 1.48 4.31 9.31
N MET A 66 1.91 5.31 8.53
CA MET A 66 1.30 5.63 7.25
C MET A 66 1.40 4.46 6.26
N CYS A 67 2.58 3.86 6.11
CA CYS A 67 2.79 2.70 5.24
C CYS A 67 1.90 1.51 5.65
N LYS A 68 1.74 1.27 6.95
CA LYS A 68 0.87 0.22 7.49
C LYS A 68 -0.62 0.49 7.24
N THR A 69 -1.02 1.76 7.31
CA THR A 69 -2.38 2.19 6.96
C THR A 69 -2.65 1.94 5.47
N MET A 70 -1.68 2.25 4.61
CA MET A 70 -1.76 2.00 3.18
C MET A 70 -1.81 0.49 2.86
N ASP A 71 -1.01 -0.34 3.54
CA ASP A 71 -1.10 -1.81 3.41
C ASP A 71 -2.49 -2.33 3.78
N SER A 72 -3.09 -1.78 4.84
CA SER A 72 -4.43 -2.18 5.27
C SER A 72 -5.48 -1.82 4.21
N LEU A 73 -5.34 -0.66 3.58
CA LEU A 73 -6.19 -0.22 2.47
C LEU A 73 -6.03 -1.13 1.24
N VAL A 74 -4.78 -1.49 0.90
CA VAL A 74 -4.48 -2.51 -0.12
C VAL A 74 -5.18 -3.83 0.17
N GLY A 75 -5.10 -4.32 1.40
CA GLY A 75 -5.78 -5.56 1.80
C GLY A 75 -7.30 -5.48 1.66
N TYR A 76 -7.93 -4.34 1.98
CA TYR A 76 -9.36 -4.15 1.75
C TYR A 76 -9.74 -4.15 0.28
N MET A 77 -8.93 -3.55 -0.59
CA MET A 77 -9.16 -3.55 -2.03
C MET A 77 -8.98 -4.94 -2.64
N GLU A 78 -7.98 -5.70 -2.20
CA GLU A 78 -7.78 -7.10 -2.61
C GLU A 78 -8.98 -7.97 -2.22
N ASN A 79 -9.47 -7.81 -0.98
CA ASN A 79 -10.67 -8.52 -0.52
C ASN A 79 -11.89 -8.17 -1.37
N ALA A 80 -12.14 -6.87 -1.59
CA ALA A 80 -13.27 -6.42 -2.41
C ALA A 80 -13.19 -6.98 -3.83
N ARG A 81 -12.01 -6.94 -4.46
CA ARG A 81 -11.76 -7.52 -5.79
C ARG A 81 -12.13 -9.02 -5.81
N ASP A 82 -11.68 -9.76 -4.81
CA ASP A 82 -11.90 -11.21 -4.74
C ASP A 82 -13.38 -11.56 -4.52
N GLU A 83 -14.10 -10.78 -3.72
CA GLU A 83 -15.55 -10.93 -3.52
C GLU A 83 -16.35 -10.62 -4.79
N TYR A 84 -15.98 -9.58 -5.55
CA TYR A 84 -16.60 -9.30 -6.85
C TYR A 84 -16.38 -10.44 -7.85
N ARG A 85 -15.16 -10.97 -7.90
CA ARG A 85 -14.83 -12.11 -8.77
C ARG A 85 -15.64 -13.35 -8.42
N ARG A 86 -15.76 -13.68 -7.12
CA ARG A 86 -16.59 -14.81 -6.66
C ARG A 86 -18.06 -14.64 -7.02
N CYS A 87 -18.60 -13.43 -6.89
CA CYS A 87 -19.97 -13.14 -7.31
C CYS A 87 -20.16 -13.39 -8.81
N GLU A 88 -19.23 -12.96 -9.67
CA GLU A 88 -19.31 -13.23 -11.11
C GLU A 88 -19.24 -14.72 -11.44
N GLU A 89 -18.31 -15.46 -10.83
CA GLU A 89 -18.18 -16.90 -11.04
C GLU A 89 -19.46 -17.65 -10.65
N ALA A 90 -20.09 -17.26 -9.52
CA ALA A 90 -21.37 -17.80 -9.10
C ALA A 90 -22.49 -17.49 -10.10
N VAL A 91 -22.63 -16.23 -10.54
CA VAL A 91 -23.65 -15.85 -11.53
C VAL A 91 -23.45 -16.57 -12.86
N SER A 92 -22.21 -16.71 -13.33
CA SER A 92 -21.91 -17.45 -14.56
C SER A 92 -22.33 -18.91 -14.45
N SER A 93 -22.04 -19.56 -13.32
CA SER A 93 -22.42 -20.94 -13.05
C SER A 93 -23.95 -21.13 -13.07
N GLU A 94 -24.72 -20.20 -12.48
CA GLU A 94 -26.18 -20.26 -12.49
C GLU A 94 -26.76 -20.06 -13.90
N ILE A 95 -26.18 -19.14 -14.70
CA ILE A 95 -26.59 -18.93 -16.09
C ILE A 95 -26.31 -20.19 -16.93
N ASP A 96 -25.15 -20.80 -16.76
CA ASP A 96 -24.77 -22.02 -17.47
C ASP A 96 -25.67 -23.20 -17.09
N ALA A 97 -26.09 -23.29 -15.83
CA ALA A 97 -27.05 -24.30 -15.37
C ALA A 97 -28.46 -24.14 -15.99
N ILE A 98 -28.87 -22.92 -16.32
CA ILE A 98 -30.16 -22.63 -17.00
C ILE A 98 -30.07 -22.87 -18.52
N ARG A 99 -28.88 -22.75 -19.11
CA ARG A 99 -28.66 -22.92 -20.56
C ARG A 99 -28.65 -24.38 -21.03
N ILE A 100 -28.87 -25.34 -20.12
CA ILE A 100 -28.99 -26.77 -20.38
C ILE A 100 -30.45 -27.15 -20.69
#